data_AF-A0A2S0L9G4-F1
#
_entry.id   AF-A0A2S0L9G4-F1
#
_cell.length_a   1.000
_cell.length_b   1.000
_cell.length_c   1.000
_cell.angle_alpha   90.00
_cell.angle_beta   90.00
_cell.angle_gamma   90.00
#
_symmetry.space_group_name_H-M   'P 1'
#
loop_
_entity.id
_entity.type
_entity.pdbx_description
1 polymer ?
#
loop_
_entity_poly.entity_id
_entity_poly.type
_entity_poly.pdbx_seq_one_letter_code
_entity_poly.pdbx_strand_id
1 'polypeptide(L)'
;MNIIKEIVIVSGLLLCGCNFFSTQNNEEKASEPISLEVAEQKILALSVTQKAERYISNFSGGKRGISLLTNDFTIDNKSFYEIQIGYMSPIRFETYHTLYVNKMDADDIRILDAVSGEIIAISDYKEVEADENKPKEQLIEQLDVLKKIVKSSEIVDSPLYKIDKDNILIAVDHKDEKGIYSQTNLDCE
;
A
#
# COMPACT_ATOMS: atom_id res chain seq x y z
N MET A 1 -61.29 38.05 59.37
CA MET A 1 -60.09 37.76 60.17
C MET A 1 -59.46 36.51 59.59
N ASN A 2 -58.17 36.57 59.31
CA ASN A 2 -57.43 35.68 58.42
C ASN A 2 -57.32 34.22 58.89
N ILE A 3 -57.40 33.31 57.90
CA ILE A 3 -56.50 32.20 57.58
C ILE A 3 -56.17 31.23 58.74
N ILE A 4 -56.47 29.92 58.60
CA ILE A 4 -55.48 28.82 58.55
C ILE A 4 -56.10 27.62 57.80
N LYS A 5 -55.40 27.15 56.76
CA LYS A 5 -55.50 25.81 56.14
C LYS A 5 -54.64 24.85 56.94
N GLU A 6 -55.11 23.64 57.22
CA GLU A 6 -54.28 22.42 57.43
C GLU A 6 -55.24 21.22 57.46
N ILE A 7 -55.35 20.42 56.40
CA ILE A 7 -54.54 19.23 56.05
C ILE A 7 -54.45 18.24 57.23
N VAL A 8 -55.37 17.27 57.24
CA VAL A 8 -55.23 16.03 57.99
C VAL A 8 -54.74 14.95 57.03
N ILE A 9 -53.52 14.47 57.28
CA ILE A 9 -52.90 13.33 56.62
C ILE A 9 -53.53 12.06 57.21
N VAL A 10 -54.14 11.22 56.38
CA VAL A 10 -54.36 9.81 56.72
C VAL A 10 -53.41 8.98 55.89
N SER A 11 -52.61 8.21 56.62
CA SER A 11 -51.46 7.43 56.23
C SER A 11 -51.78 6.23 55.36
N GLY A 12 -50.90 5.97 54.39
CA GLY A 12 -50.37 4.62 54.15
C GLY A 12 -51.15 3.74 53.18
N LEU A 13 -50.75 3.77 51.91
CA LEU A 13 -50.62 2.53 51.15
C LEU A 13 -49.22 2.48 50.54
N LEU A 14 -48.49 1.46 50.99
CA LEU A 14 -47.12 1.12 50.65
C LEU A 14 -47.08 0.56 49.21
N LEU A 15 -46.46 1.30 48.28
CA LEU A 15 -45.97 0.72 47.04
C LEU A 15 -44.47 0.95 46.99
N CYS A 16 -43.73 -0.14 47.21
CA CYS A 16 -42.29 -0.22 47.06
C CYS A 16 -41.88 0.26 45.68
N GLY A 17 -40.76 0.99 45.66
CA GLY A 17 -40.17 1.56 44.48
C GLY A 17 -39.73 0.54 43.44
N CYS A 18 -39.61 1.03 42.21
CA CYS A 18 -38.32 1.06 41.53
C CYS A 18 -38.35 2.28 40.62
N ASN A 19 -37.47 3.24 40.89
CA ASN A 19 -37.11 4.26 39.93
C ASN A 19 -36.64 3.52 38.68
N PHE A 20 -37.33 3.73 37.55
CA PHE A 20 -36.75 3.47 36.25
C PHE A 20 -35.67 4.54 36.04
N PHE A 21 -34.53 4.37 36.71
CA PHE A 21 -33.29 4.90 36.20
C PHE A 21 -33.13 4.24 34.84
N SER A 22 -33.32 5.02 33.78
CA SER A 22 -32.80 4.65 32.48
C SER A 22 -31.29 4.54 32.67
N THR A 23 -30.81 3.33 32.90
CA THR A 23 -29.42 2.99 32.66
C THR A 23 -29.21 3.29 31.18
N GLN A 24 -28.51 4.39 30.87
CA GLN A 24 -27.88 4.53 29.58
C GLN A 24 -26.80 3.44 29.54
N ASN A 25 -27.21 2.26 29.12
CA ASN A 25 -26.30 1.30 28.54
C ASN A 25 -25.74 2.00 27.30
N ASN A 26 -24.58 2.63 27.44
CA ASN A 26 -23.73 2.86 26.28
C ASN A 26 -23.29 1.48 25.82
N GLU A 27 -24.14 0.81 25.04
CA GLU A 27 -23.66 -0.15 24.07
C GLU A 27 -22.74 0.66 23.18
N GLU A 28 -21.43 0.51 23.41
CA GLU A 28 -20.40 0.91 22.46
C GLU A 28 -20.77 0.19 21.16
N LYS A 29 -21.44 0.91 20.26
CA LYS A 29 -21.83 0.40 18.96
C LYS A 29 -20.51 0.00 18.29
N ALA A 30 -20.27 -1.31 18.19
CA ALA A 30 -19.09 -1.84 17.51
C ALA A 30 -18.99 -1.11 16.17
N SER A 31 -17.88 -0.40 15.93
CA SER A 31 -17.71 0.29 14.67
C SER A 31 -17.82 -0.74 13.55
N GLU A 32 -18.55 -0.41 12.49
CA GLU A 32 -18.62 -1.32 11.35
C GLU A 32 -17.24 -1.35 10.66
N PRO A 33 -16.77 -2.52 10.18
CA PRO A 33 -15.56 -2.58 9.41
C PRO A 33 -15.65 -1.65 8.18
N ILE A 34 -14.57 -0.94 7.89
CA ILE A 34 -14.46 -0.13 6.67
C ILE A 34 -14.55 -1.04 5.45
N SER A 35 -15.07 -0.51 4.34
CA SER A 35 -15.09 -1.26 3.07
C SER A 35 -13.69 -1.34 2.45
N LEU A 36 -13.50 -2.34 1.59
CA LEU A 36 -12.28 -2.45 0.79
C LEU A 36 -12.05 -1.19 -0.07
N GLU A 37 -13.10 -0.62 -0.66
CA GLU A 37 -13.01 0.60 -1.47
C GLU A 37 -12.42 1.78 -0.68
N VAL A 38 -12.82 1.96 0.59
CA VAL A 38 -12.26 3.00 1.46
C VAL A 38 -10.79 2.73 1.75
N ALA A 39 -10.41 1.48 2.01
CA ALA A 39 -9.02 1.09 2.25
C ALA A 39 -8.14 1.32 1.01
N GLU A 40 -8.62 0.95 -0.18
CA GLU A 40 -7.92 1.17 -1.44
C GLU A 40 -7.75 2.67 -1.72
N GLN A 41 -8.79 3.49 -1.53
CA GLN A 41 -8.70 4.96 -1.69
C GLN A 41 -7.67 5.58 -0.74
N LYS A 42 -7.61 5.13 0.52
CA LYS A 42 -6.60 5.58 1.50
C LYS A 42 -5.19 5.25 1.02
N ILE A 43 -4.96 4.03 0.54
CA ILE A 43 -3.65 3.61 0.03
C ILE A 43 -3.27 4.38 -1.23
N LEU A 44 -4.19 4.56 -2.18
CA LEU A 44 -3.95 5.30 -3.43
C LEU A 44 -3.56 6.77 -3.18
N ALA A 45 -3.99 7.35 -2.06
CA ALA A 45 -3.63 8.71 -1.66
C ALA A 45 -2.22 8.83 -1.04
N LEU A 46 -1.56 7.72 -0.66
CA LEU A 46 -0.24 7.75 -0.05
C LEU A 46 0.84 8.13 -1.06
N SER A 47 1.86 8.87 -0.60
CA SER A 47 3.00 9.29 -1.43
C SER A 47 3.75 8.11 -2.03
N VAL A 48 3.91 7.01 -1.27
CA VAL A 48 4.58 5.77 -1.73
C VAL A 48 3.85 5.17 -2.93
N THR A 49 2.52 5.13 -2.90
CA THR A 49 1.69 4.63 -3.99
C THR A 49 1.76 5.53 -5.21
N GLN A 50 1.71 6.85 -5.01
CA GLN A 50 1.82 7.83 -6.10
C GLN A 50 3.19 7.80 -6.79
N LYS A 51 4.27 7.49 -6.03
CA LYS A 51 5.60 7.29 -6.60
C LYS A 51 5.66 6.02 -7.44
N ALA A 52 5.12 4.90 -6.94
CA ALA A 52 5.02 3.65 -7.70
C ALA A 52 4.21 3.84 -8.99
N GLU A 53 3.07 4.53 -8.93
CA GLU A 53 2.25 4.89 -10.09
C GLU A 53 3.05 5.68 -11.13
N ARG A 54 3.79 6.71 -10.69
CA ARG A 54 4.60 7.52 -11.59
C ARG A 54 5.71 6.69 -12.25
N TYR A 55 6.39 5.84 -11.48
CA TYR A 55 7.40 4.95 -12.03
C TYR A 55 6.82 4.02 -13.10
N ILE A 56 5.69 3.37 -12.80
CA ILE A 56 5.00 2.45 -13.70
C ILE A 56 4.50 3.14 -14.96
N SER A 57 3.88 4.31 -14.80
CA SER A 57 3.42 5.12 -15.90
C SER A 57 4.59 5.53 -16.80
N ASN A 58 5.72 5.96 -16.22
CA ASN A 58 6.89 6.39 -16.99
C ASN A 58 7.49 5.26 -17.83
N PHE A 59 7.79 4.09 -17.24
CA PHE A 59 8.41 3.00 -18.01
C PHE A 59 7.45 2.37 -19.04
N SER A 60 6.14 2.46 -18.79
CA SER A 60 5.11 1.97 -19.73
C SER A 60 4.71 2.99 -20.79
N GLY A 61 5.31 4.18 -20.80
CA GLY A 61 4.93 5.27 -21.71
C GLY A 61 3.49 5.74 -21.53
N GLY A 62 2.99 5.73 -20.29
CA GLY A 62 1.64 6.14 -19.89
C GLY A 62 0.54 5.13 -20.20
N LYS A 63 0.87 3.93 -20.70
CA LYS A 63 -0.12 2.93 -21.12
C LYS A 63 -0.64 2.06 -19.97
N ARG A 64 0.08 2.02 -18.85
CA ARG A 64 -0.24 1.19 -17.69
C ARG A 64 -0.02 2.00 -16.41
N GLY A 65 -0.76 1.64 -15.37
CA GLY A 65 -0.60 2.15 -14.02
C GLY A 65 -0.50 0.99 -13.03
N ILE A 66 -0.58 1.30 -11.75
CA ILE A 66 -0.65 0.34 -10.67
C ILE A 66 -1.87 -0.56 -10.81
N SER A 67 -1.72 -1.77 -10.30
CA SER A 67 -2.77 -2.75 -10.08
C SER A 67 -2.73 -3.15 -8.61
N LEU A 68 -3.91 -3.41 -8.03
CA LEU A 68 -4.05 -3.81 -6.64
C LEU A 68 -4.43 -5.30 -6.56
N LEU A 69 -3.79 -6.02 -5.66
CA LEU A 69 -4.18 -7.37 -5.27
C LEU A 69 -4.43 -7.38 -3.77
N THR A 70 -5.64 -7.81 -3.38
CA THR A 70 -6.14 -7.68 -2.01
C THR A 70 -6.40 -9.04 -1.38
N ASN A 71 -5.95 -9.21 -0.13
CA ASN A 71 -6.24 -10.36 0.72
C ASN A 71 -6.68 -9.90 2.12
N ASP A 72 -7.19 -10.85 2.91
CA ASP A 72 -7.40 -10.67 4.34
C ASP A 72 -6.16 -11.06 5.13
N PHE A 73 -5.80 -10.26 6.14
CA PHE A 73 -4.65 -10.50 6.99
C PHE A 73 -4.95 -10.20 8.46
N THR A 74 -4.16 -10.77 9.38
CA THR A 74 -4.32 -10.56 10.82
C THR A 74 -2.98 -10.19 11.45
N ILE A 75 -2.95 -9.06 12.17
CA ILE A 75 -1.78 -8.57 12.90
C ILE A 75 -2.24 -8.31 14.34
N ASP A 76 -1.59 -8.92 15.33
CA ASP A 76 -1.92 -8.71 16.75
C ASP A 76 -3.42 -8.90 17.08
N ASN A 77 -4.05 -9.93 16.51
CA ASN A 77 -5.50 -10.22 16.60
C ASN A 77 -6.43 -9.14 16.04
N LYS A 78 -5.92 -8.17 15.28
CA LYS A 78 -6.70 -7.20 14.52
C LYS A 78 -6.75 -7.60 13.06
N SER A 79 -7.91 -7.41 12.43
CA SER A 79 -8.11 -7.74 11.01
C SER A 79 -7.69 -6.57 10.12
N PHE A 80 -6.94 -6.88 9.06
CA PHE A 80 -6.46 -5.93 8.07
C PHE A 80 -6.86 -6.39 6.66
N TYR A 81 -6.99 -5.43 5.75
CA TYR A 81 -6.81 -5.68 4.33
C TYR A 81 -5.32 -5.67 4.02
N GLU A 82 -4.75 -6.77 3.53
CA GLU A 82 -3.46 -6.75 2.86
C GLU A 82 -3.70 -6.31 1.42
N ILE A 83 -3.04 -5.22 1.00
CA ILE A 83 -3.16 -4.65 -0.33
C ILE A 83 -1.76 -4.56 -0.92
N GLN A 84 -1.53 -5.37 -1.94
CA GLN A 84 -0.31 -5.38 -2.73
C GLN A 84 -0.46 -4.39 -3.87
N ILE A 85 0.40 -3.38 -3.90
CA ILE A 85 0.52 -2.42 -4.99
C ILE A 85 1.58 -2.96 -5.94
N GLY A 86 1.19 -3.14 -7.19
CA GLY A 86 2.09 -3.71 -8.17
C GLY A 86 1.77 -3.37 -9.60
N TYR A 87 2.47 -4.07 -10.49
CA TYR A 87 2.27 -3.99 -11.92
C TYR A 87 1.78 -5.34 -12.45
N MET A 88 0.61 -5.34 -13.08
CA MET A 88 0.09 -6.52 -13.76
C MET A 88 0.70 -6.63 -15.16
N SER A 89 1.69 -7.49 -15.31
CA SER A 89 2.20 -7.89 -16.63
C SER A 89 1.33 -9.00 -17.24
N PRO A 90 1.49 -9.32 -18.52
CA PRO A 90 0.78 -10.46 -19.14
C PRO A 90 1.08 -11.83 -18.50
N ILE A 91 2.20 -11.96 -17.78
CA ILE A 91 2.68 -13.25 -17.25
C ILE A 91 2.60 -13.37 -15.73
N ARG A 92 2.73 -12.25 -15.01
CA ARG A 92 2.71 -12.22 -13.53
C ARG A 92 2.38 -10.83 -13.00
N PHE A 93 1.96 -10.81 -11.73
CA PHE A 93 1.90 -9.61 -10.92
C PHE A 93 3.27 -9.38 -10.25
N GLU A 94 3.82 -8.18 -10.40
CA GLU A 94 5.05 -7.76 -9.73
C GLU A 94 4.71 -6.77 -8.62
N THR A 95 4.95 -7.14 -7.37
CA THR A 95 4.63 -6.33 -6.19
C THR A 95 5.75 -5.34 -5.90
N TYR A 96 5.41 -4.06 -5.74
CA TYR A 96 6.34 -2.99 -5.36
C TYR A 96 6.24 -2.70 -3.86
N HIS A 97 5.02 -2.64 -3.33
CA HIS A 97 4.76 -2.45 -1.90
C HIS A 97 3.60 -3.33 -1.45
N THR A 98 3.68 -3.80 -0.21
CA THR A 98 2.56 -4.46 0.49
C THR A 98 2.16 -3.60 1.67
N LEU A 99 0.92 -3.14 1.68
CA LEU A 99 0.36 -2.33 2.77
C LEU A 99 -0.78 -3.08 3.47
N TYR A 100 -1.01 -2.70 4.71
CA TYR A 100 -2.06 -3.25 5.55
C TYR A 100 -2.93 -2.11 6.07
N VAL A 101 -4.24 -2.17 5.83
CA VAL A 101 -5.19 -1.18 6.39
C VAL A 101 -6.07 -1.90 7.41
N ASN A 102 -6.10 -1.40 8.64
CA ASN A 102 -6.91 -1.98 9.69
C ASN A 102 -8.39 -1.83 9.33
N LYS A 103 -9.14 -2.94 9.36
CA LYS A 103 -10.56 -2.94 8.98
C LYS A 103 -11.41 -2.11 9.94
N MET A 104 -10.96 -1.87 11.16
CA MET A 104 -11.71 -1.11 12.18
C MET A 104 -11.23 0.34 12.32
N ASP A 105 -10.10 0.70 11.69
CA ASP A 105 -9.45 2.01 11.79
C ASP A 105 -8.71 2.34 10.48
N ALA A 106 -9.34 3.13 9.61
CA ALA A 106 -8.77 3.47 8.30
C ALA A 106 -7.48 4.30 8.36
N ASP A 107 -7.11 4.82 9.54
CA ASP A 107 -5.89 5.59 9.73
C ASP A 107 -4.72 4.72 10.27
N ASP A 108 -5.00 3.52 10.79
CA ASP A 108 -3.98 2.49 11.10
C ASP A 108 -3.58 1.77 9.80
N ILE A 109 -2.70 2.43 9.06
CA ILE A 109 -2.06 1.92 7.85
C ILE A 109 -0.63 1.51 8.19
N ARG A 110 -0.26 0.30 7.77
CA ARG A 110 1.07 -0.28 7.94
C ARG A 110 1.64 -0.70 6.60
N ILE A 111 2.95 -0.89 6.54
CA ILE A 111 3.67 -1.31 5.35
C ILE A 111 4.71 -2.37 5.72
N LEU A 112 4.86 -3.37 4.86
CA LEU A 112 5.97 -4.31 4.95
C LEU A 112 7.23 -3.60 4.45
N ASP A 113 8.13 -3.27 5.37
CA ASP A 113 9.45 -2.76 5.00
C ASP A 113 10.30 -3.90 4.43
N ALA A 114 10.60 -3.83 3.14
CA ALA A 114 11.38 -4.86 2.45
C ALA A 114 12.82 -4.99 2.98
N VAL A 115 13.36 -3.97 3.65
CA VAL A 115 14.73 -3.98 4.18
C VAL A 115 14.80 -4.74 5.49
N SER A 116 13.95 -4.38 6.46
CA SER A 116 13.91 -5.06 7.76
C SER A 116 13.11 -6.36 7.74
N GLY A 117 12.15 -6.50 6.81
CA GLY A 117 11.15 -7.56 6.81
C GLY A 117 10.03 -7.36 7.84
N GLU A 118 9.98 -6.20 8.51
CA GLU A 118 8.99 -5.90 9.54
C GLU A 118 7.77 -5.17 8.97
N ILE A 119 6.61 -5.37 9.60
CA ILE A 119 5.41 -4.58 9.31
C ILE A 119 5.37 -3.40 10.27
N ILE A 120 5.63 -2.20 9.75
CA ILE A 120 5.73 -0.95 10.52
C ILE A 120 4.61 0.03 10.15
N ALA A 121 4.35 1.02 11.01
CA ALA A 121 3.38 2.07 10.68
C ALA A 121 3.85 2.86 9.45
N ILE A 122 2.93 3.26 8.57
CA ILE A 122 3.27 4.02 7.36
C ILE A 122 3.97 5.35 7.67
N SER A 123 3.70 5.94 8.83
CA SER A 123 4.37 7.15 9.31
C SER A 123 5.85 6.96 9.62
N ASP A 124 6.25 5.74 9.97
CA ASP A 124 7.62 5.38 10.33
C ASP A 124 8.42 4.90 9.12
N TYR A 125 7.73 4.62 8.02
CA TYR A 125 8.35 4.15 6.78
C TYR A 125 9.21 5.24 6.16
N LYS A 126 10.50 4.93 6.03
CA LYS A 126 11.46 5.75 5.29
C LYS A 126 11.77 5.02 4.01
N GLU A 127 11.28 5.57 2.92
CA GLU A 127 11.67 5.09 1.60
C GLU A 127 13.18 5.26 1.48
N VAL A 128 13.87 4.14 1.26
CA VAL A 128 15.29 4.19 0.94
C VAL A 128 15.37 4.78 -0.45
N GLU A 129 15.70 6.06 -0.55
CA GLU A 129 16.04 6.65 -1.84
C GLU A 129 17.15 5.77 -2.42
N ALA A 130 16.95 5.27 -3.64
CA ALA A 130 18.06 4.75 -4.41
C ALA A 130 19.10 5.88 -4.44
N ASP A 131 20.22 5.67 -3.76
CA ASP A 131 21.24 6.69 -3.59
C ASP A 131 21.67 7.22 -4.97
N GLU A 132 21.10 8.34 -5.39
CA GLU A 132 21.45 9.02 -6.64
C GLU A 132 22.89 9.54 -6.59
N ASN A 133 23.51 9.58 -5.40
CA ASN A 133 24.90 9.93 -5.17
C ASN A 133 25.83 8.71 -5.06
N LYS A 134 25.34 7.48 -5.29
CA LYS A 134 26.23 6.33 -5.46
C LYS A 134 27.18 6.67 -6.61
N PRO A 135 28.52 6.63 -6.43
CA PRO A 135 29.45 7.17 -7.41
C PRO A 135 29.12 6.59 -8.78
N LYS A 136 28.85 7.45 -9.77
CA LYS A 136 28.56 7.03 -11.14
C LYS A 136 29.64 6.06 -11.64
N GLU A 137 30.88 6.22 -11.18
CA GLU A 137 32.00 5.31 -11.43
C GLU A 137 31.72 3.85 -11.06
N GLN A 138 31.06 3.54 -9.93
CA GLN A 138 30.74 2.16 -9.54
C GLN A 138 29.63 1.55 -10.41
N LEU A 139 28.67 2.36 -10.85
CA LEU A 139 27.61 1.94 -11.77
C LEU A 139 28.16 1.71 -13.18
N ILE A 140 29.09 2.55 -13.63
CA ILE A 140 29.79 2.41 -14.92
C ILE A 140 30.62 1.12 -14.95
N GLU A 141 31.34 0.79 -13.88
CA GLU A 141 32.12 -0.45 -13.82
C GLU A 141 31.23 -1.71 -13.90
N GLN A 142 30.09 -1.69 -13.20
CA GLN A 142 29.11 -2.77 -13.27
C GLN A 142 28.47 -2.89 -14.66
N LEU A 143 28.20 -1.77 -15.31
CA LEU A 143 27.66 -1.72 -16.67
C LEU A 143 28.67 -2.26 -17.70
N ASP A 144 29.96 -1.97 -17.54
CA ASP A 144 31.04 -2.50 -18.38
C ASP A 144 31.20 -4.01 -18.25
N VAL A 145 31.11 -4.53 -17.01
CA VAL A 145 31.09 -5.97 -16.76
C VAL A 145 29.87 -6.60 -17.43
N LEU A 146 28.69 -6.01 -17.30
CA LEU A 146 27.48 -6.51 -17.96
C LEU A 146 27.61 -6.51 -19.49
N LYS A 147 28.12 -5.42 -20.07
CA LYS A 147 28.41 -5.30 -21.52
C LYS A 147 29.37 -6.39 -21.98
N LYS A 148 30.42 -6.69 -21.21
CA LYS A 148 31.36 -7.78 -21.49
C LYS A 148 30.69 -9.14 -21.43
N ILE A 149 29.88 -9.40 -20.40
CA ILE A 149 29.15 -10.66 -20.25
C ILE A 149 28.23 -10.88 -21.45
N VAL A 150 27.39 -9.90 -21.79
CA VAL A 150 26.45 -9.99 -22.92
C VAL A 150 27.18 -10.17 -24.26
N LYS A 151 28.30 -9.48 -24.49
CA LYS A 151 29.14 -9.68 -25.69
C LYS A 151 29.80 -11.06 -25.75
N SER A 152 30.27 -11.56 -24.61
CA SER A 152 31.00 -12.84 -24.52
C SER A 152 30.08 -14.05 -24.56
N SER A 153 28.83 -13.86 -24.15
CA SER A 153 27.81 -14.86 -24.27
C SER A 153 27.42 -14.94 -25.74
N GLU A 154 27.60 -16.08 -26.40
CA GLU A 154 27.02 -16.39 -27.72
C GLU A 154 25.47 -16.42 -27.68
N ILE A 155 24.86 -15.74 -26.71
CA ILE A 155 23.44 -15.56 -26.51
C ILE A 155 23.01 -14.46 -27.48
N VAL A 156 22.87 -14.83 -28.74
CA VAL A 156 22.40 -13.97 -29.83
C VAL A 156 20.96 -13.46 -29.57
N ASP A 157 20.23 -14.07 -28.64
CA ASP A 157 18.88 -13.67 -28.21
C ASP A 157 18.70 -13.87 -26.70
N SER A 158 19.22 -12.93 -25.88
CA SER A 158 18.81 -12.86 -24.48
C SER A 158 17.42 -12.20 -24.43
N PRO A 159 16.40 -12.84 -23.85
CA PRO A 159 15.04 -12.31 -23.81
C PRO A 159 14.91 -11.07 -22.90
N LEU A 160 15.96 -10.73 -22.15
CA LEU A 160 15.96 -9.67 -21.15
C LEU A 160 16.89 -8.51 -21.49
N TYR A 161 17.97 -8.74 -22.24
CA TYR A 161 18.97 -7.71 -22.54
C TYR A 161 19.51 -7.89 -23.95
N LYS A 162 19.73 -6.80 -24.66
CA LYS A 162 20.46 -6.80 -25.93
C LYS A 162 21.48 -5.67 -25.96
N ILE A 163 22.48 -5.82 -26.82
CA ILE A 163 23.36 -4.72 -27.20
C ILE A 163 22.93 -4.26 -28.58
N ASP A 164 22.68 -2.96 -28.75
CA ASP A 164 22.38 -2.41 -30.08
C ASP A 164 23.63 -2.19 -30.94
N LYS A 165 23.44 -1.58 -32.11
CA LYS A 165 24.53 -1.33 -33.05
C LYS A 165 25.57 -0.32 -32.52
N ASP A 166 25.18 0.50 -31.55
CA ASP A 166 25.99 1.57 -30.97
C ASP A 166 26.65 1.14 -29.64
N ASN A 167 26.59 -0.16 -29.30
CA ASN A 167 27.09 -0.75 -28.05
C ASN A 167 26.33 -0.33 -26.78
N ILE A 168 25.09 0.14 -26.93
CA ILE A 168 24.22 0.51 -25.81
C ILE A 168 23.59 -0.76 -25.25
N LEU A 169 23.65 -0.92 -23.92
CA LEU A 169 22.94 -2.00 -23.25
C LEU A 169 21.47 -1.61 -23.10
N ILE A 170 20.60 -2.42 -23.70
CA ILE A 170 19.16 -2.19 -23.70
C ILE A 170 18.51 -3.32 -22.91
N ALA A 171 17.77 -2.97 -21.87
CA ALA A 171 16.81 -3.89 -21.28
C ALA A 171 15.68 -4.14 -22.29
N VAL A 172 15.52 -5.40 -22.69
CA VAL A 172 14.44 -5.83 -23.57
C VAL A 172 13.30 -6.28 -22.69
N ASP A 173 12.32 -5.40 -22.50
CA ASP A 173 11.03 -5.84 -21.96
C ASP A 173 10.24 -6.49 -23.10
N HIS A 174 9.61 -7.63 -22.81
CA HIS A 174 9.16 -8.66 -23.76
C HIS A 174 8.54 -8.18 -25.10
N LYS A 175 8.77 -8.98 -26.15
CA LYS A 175 8.25 -8.79 -27.51
C LYS A 175 6.89 -9.46 -27.66
N ASP A 176 5.81 -8.70 -27.82
CA ASP A 176 4.57 -9.28 -28.36
C ASP A 176 4.66 -9.44 -29.90
N GLU A 177 3.65 -10.05 -30.50
CA GLU A 177 3.52 -10.28 -31.95
C GLU A 177 3.58 -8.99 -32.81
N LYS A 178 3.53 -7.81 -32.19
CA LYS A 178 3.52 -6.48 -32.82
C LYS A 178 4.77 -5.64 -32.54
N GLY A 179 5.71 -6.11 -31.71
CA GLY A 179 7.00 -5.45 -31.48
C GLY A 179 7.13 -4.79 -30.10
N ILE A 180 8.36 -4.90 -29.57
CA ILE A 180 8.90 -4.47 -28.26
C ILE A 180 8.20 -3.23 -27.65
N TYR A 181 7.75 -3.33 -26.38
CA TYR A 181 6.93 -2.28 -25.72
C TYR A 181 7.72 -1.21 -24.95
N SER A 182 8.99 -1.42 -24.64
CA SER A 182 9.85 -0.38 -24.07
C SER A 182 11.32 -0.75 -24.25
N GLN A 183 12.13 0.22 -24.67
CA GLN A 183 13.59 0.13 -24.67
C GLN A 183 14.06 1.23 -23.74
N THR A 184 14.68 0.84 -22.63
CA THR A 184 15.32 1.80 -21.71
C THR A 184 16.81 1.69 -21.92
N ASN A 185 17.43 2.81 -22.28
CA ASN A 185 18.87 2.93 -22.32
C ASN A 185 19.40 2.86 -20.90
N LEU A 186 20.29 1.90 -20.63
CA LEU A 186 20.94 1.76 -19.32
C LEU A 186 22.24 2.58 -19.23
N ASP A 187 22.60 3.30 -20.29
CA ASP A 187 23.73 4.22 -20.24
C ASP A 187 23.31 5.43 -19.38
N CYS A 188 23.91 5.55 -18.20
CA CYS A 188 23.71 6.69 -17.31
C CYS A 188 24.28 7.96 -17.99
N GLU A 189 23.43 8.97 -18.26
CA GLU A 189 23.89 10.35 -18.53
C GLU A 189 24.36 11.04 -17.23
#